data_AF-A0AA39P562-F1
#
_entry.id   AF-A0AA39P562-F1
#
_cell.length_a   1.000
_cell.length_b   1.000
_cell.length_c   1.000
_cell.angle_alpha   90.00
_cell.angle_beta   90.00
_cell.angle_gamma   90.00
#
_symmetry.space_group_name_H-M   'P 1'
#
loop_
_entity.id
_entity.type
_entity.pdbx_description
1 polymer ?
#
loop_
_entity_poly.entity_id
_entity_poly.type
_entity_poly.pdbx_seq_one_letter_code
_entity_poly.pdbx_strand_id
1 'polypeptide(L)'
;MYPIKSVFQAEICLSSAQMANRRRHSRVLCCFLTSLAFVIVVPTLWIDLLLRLPPSSTSGISNTTVWDASSKSLSRTIILQADVVSVDILQTTMVTEWSIIGDTCINPDVNNNCTAINIFFDTNFSPSDPRHDNGPYSNNRPTDPIFIWNATDFGRGRTNFNSNSLTFRAELTLFTNDVSYLSAYPFDSYYADIIIFAQDVLTNDSVSVNLSTSYGLITGIKTTTDAVECPSWRPENYSLPFLQGLQGAIHIYTNLQRSPLVIAYCLIITITFWMVTLVICLIMIATVFFGFRQRNEIVVVPIGTVFAFTQLRASMPGAPDGFGDILDFAGLLPCLVLLSISAITMVGIYLFADPDDPSRRAFTWSELKDTLHYYIQNVWDTCKDLVQRARFRVLSARWKRKGVSQHLC
;
A
#
# COMPACT_ATOMS: atom_id res chain seq x y z
N MET A 1 -72.62 -18.12 46.49
CA MET A 1 -71.65 -19.13 46.00
C MET A 1 -71.15 -18.62 44.65
N TYR A 2 -70.08 -17.83 44.66
CA TYR A 2 -69.55 -17.11 43.49
C TYR A 2 -68.36 -17.85 42.87
N PRO A 3 -68.13 -17.79 41.55
CA PRO A 3 -67.13 -18.58 40.87
C PRO A 3 -65.76 -17.88 40.92
N ILE A 4 -64.83 -18.42 41.70
CA ILE A 4 -63.44 -17.93 41.84
C ILE A 4 -62.50 -18.54 40.76
N LYS A 5 -63.01 -19.46 39.92
CA LYS A 5 -62.16 -20.22 38.97
C LYS A 5 -61.75 -19.49 37.68
N SER A 6 -62.39 -18.38 37.30
CA SER A 6 -62.07 -17.69 36.02
C SER A 6 -60.91 -16.69 36.10
N VAL A 7 -60.58 -16.17 37.29
CA VAL A 7 -59.53 -15.13 37.44
C VAL A 7 -58.13 -15.74 37.38
N PHE A 8 -57.93 -16.93 37.94
CA PHE A 8 -56.62 -17.58 37.98
C PHE A 8 -56.12 -18.08 36.61
N GLN A 9 -57.03 -18.35 35.66
CA GLN A 9 -56.65 -18.86 34.34
C GLN A 9 -56.24 -17.75 33.37
N ALA A 10 -56.69 -16.51 33.61
CA ALA A 10 -56.27 -15.34 32.84
C ALA A 10 -54.85 -14.87 33.22
N GLU A 11 -54.47 -14.92 34.51
CA GLU A 11 -53.13 -14.55 34.97
C GLU A 11 -52.04 -15.51 34.47
N ILE A 12 -52.34 -16.80 34.35
CA ILE A 12 -51.37 -17.80 33.86
C ILE A 12 -51.12 -17.64 32.34
N CYS A 13 -52.13 -17.27 31.55
CA CYS A 13 -51.94 -16.95 30.12
C CYS A 13 -51.22 -15.61 29.90
N LEU A 14 -51.45 -14.60 30.75
CA LEU A 14 -50.73 -13.33 30.67
C LEU A 14 -49.24 -13.51 31.00
N SER A 15 -48.92 -14.37 31.97
CA SER A 15 -47.55 -14.69 32.37
C SER A 15 -46.80 -15.51 31.32
N SER A 16 -47.45 -16.47 30.65
CA SER A 16 -46.83 -17.25 29.57
C SER A 16 -46.57 -16.40 28.32
N ALA A 17 -47.49 -15.48 27.98
CA ALA A 17 -47.30 -14.50 26.91
C ALA A 17 -46.16 -13.52 27.24
N GLN A 18 -46.06 -13.03 28.48
CA GLN A 18 -44.94 -12.18 28.92
C GLN A 18 -43.60 -12.93 28.93
N MET A 19 -43.56 -14.21 29.33
CA MET A 19 -42.32 -15.00 29.30
C MET A 19 -41.88 -15.38 27.89
N ALA A 20 -42.82 -15.67 26.98
CA ALA A 20 -42.52 -15.91 25.57
C ALA A 20 -41.96 -14.64 24.88
N ASN A 21 -42.50 -13.47 25.25
CA ASN A 21 -42.04 -12.19 24.71
C ASN A 21 -40.63 -11.82 25.23
N ARG A 22 -40.31 -12.12 26.49
CA ARG A 22 -38.97 -11.89 27.08
C ARG A 22 -37.87 -12.75 26.43
N ARG A 23 -38.17 -14.01 26.07
CA ARG A 23 -37.22 -14.89 25.35
C ARG A 23 -36.96 -14.46 23.91
N ARG A 24 -37.93 -13.82 23.25
CA ARG A 24 -37.78 -13.32 21.87
C ARG A 24 -36.79 -12.16 21.78
N HIS A 25 -36.87 -11.21 22.70
CA HIS A 25 -35.96 -10.06 22.75
C HIS A 25 -34.49 -10.44 22.99
N SER A 26 -34.22 -11.46 23.82
CA SER A 26 -32.84 -11.88 24.14
C SER A 26 -32.09 -12.48 22.93
N ARG A 27 -32.76 -13.25 22.07
CA ARG A 27 -32.13 -13.87 20.89
C ARG A 27 -31.82 -12.85 19.80
N VAL A 28 -32.74 -11.91 19.60
CA VAL A 28 -32.57 -10.78 18.68
C VAL A 28 -31.42 -9.88 19.13
N LEU A 29 -31.35 -9.57 20.42
CA LEU A 29 -30.26 -8.81 21.02
C LEU A 29 -28.91 -9.51 20.83
N CYS A 30 -28.85 -10.84 20.99
CA CYS A 30 -27.63 -11.60 20.79
C CYS A 30 -27.14 -11.54 19.33
N CYS A 31 -28.03 -11.67 18.34
CA CYS A 31 -27.67 -11.56 16.92
C CYS A 31 -27.23 -10.13 16.55
N PHE A 32 -27.88 -9.12 17.13
CA PHE A 32 -27.48 -7.72 16.96
C PHE A 32 -26.09 -7.47 17.57
N LEU A 33 -25.83 -7.98 18.79
CA LEU A 33 -24.54 -7.87 19.48
C LEU A 33 -23.42 -8.55 18.69
N THR A 34 -23.65 -9.76 18.19
CA THR A 34 -22.63 -10.48 17.42
C THR A 34 -22.36 -9.81 16.08
N SER A 35 -23.40 -9.31 15.41
CA SER A 35 -23.24 -8.59 14.15
C SER A 35 -22.54 -7.25 14.36
N LEU A 36 -22.94 -6.46 15.37
CA LEU A 36 -22.27 -5.20 15.71
C LEU A 36 -20.82 -5.43 16.16
N ALA A 37 -20.57 -6.46 16.98
CA ALA A 37 -19.22 -6.80 17.39
C ALA A 37 -18.36 -7.18 16.19
N PHE A 38 -18.88 -7.98 15.26
CA PHE A 38 -18.16 -8.32 14.02
C PHE A 38 -17.86 -7.07 13.18
N VAL A 39 -18.85 -6.19 13.05
CA VAL A 39 -18.78 -4.89 12.35
C VAL A 39 -17.73 -3.95 12.95
N ILE A 40 -17.48 -3.99 14.25
CA ILE A 40 -16.49 -3.12 14.93
C ILE A 40 -15.12 -3.80 15.02
N VAL A 41 -15.10 -5.09 15.37
CA VAL A 41 -13.86 -5.84 15.63
C VAL A 41 -13.09 -6.08 14.33
N VAL A 42 -13.77 -6.39 13.22
CA VAL A 42 -13.08 -6.67 11.95
C VAL A 42 -12.33 -5.43 11.45
N PRO A 43 -12.94 -4.23 11.32
CA PRO A 43 -12.21 -3.03 10.90
C PRO A 43 -11.13 -2.60 11.89
N THR A 44 -11.36 -2.72 13.19
CA THR A 44 -10.36 -2.31 14.20
C THR A 44 -9.14 -3.23 14.22
N LEU A 45 -9.34 -4.56 14.11
CA LEU A 45 -8.23 -5.50 13.89
C LEU A 45 -7.52 -5.22 12.56
N TRP A 46 -8.26 -4.82 11.53
CA TRP A 46 -7.71 -4.44 10.24
C TRP A 46 -6.81 -3.21 10.33
N ILE A 47 -7.29 -2.16 10.99
CA ILE A 47 -6.51 -0.94 11.23
C ILE A 47 -5.28 -1.25 12.10
N ASP A 48 -5.41 -2.09 13.14
CA ASP A 48 -4.27 -2.50 13.97
C ASP A 48 -3.24 -3.30 13.15
N LEU A 49 -3.69 -4.19 12.26
CA LEU A 49 -2.80 -4.93 11.35
C LEU A 49 -2.08 -3.99 10.38
N LEU A 50 -2.81 -3.03 9.80
CA LEU A 50 -2.25 -2.02 8.89
C LEU A 50 -1.21 -1.14 9.61
N LEU A 51 -1.49 -0.73 10.85
CA LEU A 51 -0.57 0.07 11.68
C LEU A 51 0.66 -0.72 12.15
N ARG A 52 0.56 -2.06 12.20
CA ARG A 52 1.68 -2.96 12.53
C ARG A 52 2.55 -3.31 11.34
N LEU A 53 2.13 -3.00 10.11
CA LEU A 53 3.03 -3.09 8.97
C LEU A 53 4.20 -2.15 9.28
N PRO A 54 5.45 -2.66 9.33
CA PRO A 54 6.58 -1.86 9.73
C PRO A 54 6.60 -0.62 8.84
N PRO A 55 6.68 0.60 9.40
CA PRO A 55 6.81 1.79 8.58
C PRO A 55 8.02 1.54 7.69
N SER A 56 7.79 1.34 6.39
CA SER A 56 8.87 1.11 5.43
C SER A 56 9.81 2.28 5.69
N SER A 57 10.99 1.97 6.21
CA SER A 57 11.90 2.96 6.78
C SER A 57 12.01 4.08 5.77
N THR A 58 11.36 5.21 6.08
CA THR A 58 11.45 6.43 5.30
C THR A 58 12.87 6.91 5.55
N SER A 59 13.82 6.31 4.85
CA SER A 59 15.11 6.90 4.59
C SER A 59 14.77 8.26 4.00
N GLY A 60 14.99 9.28 4.82
CA GLY A 60 14.93 10.66 4.38
C GLY A 60 15.80 10.77 3.14
N ILE A 61 15.40 11.66 2.24
CA ILE A 61 16.18 12.08 1.09
C ILE A 61 17.62 12.23 1.55
N SER A 62 18.44 11.21 1.27
CA SER A 62 19.87 11.28 1.44
C SER A 62 20.28 12.22 0.33
N ASN A 63 20.39 13.51 0.66
CA ASN A 63 21.30 14.39 -0.06
C ASN A 63 22.72 13.87 0.26
N THR A 64 23.05 12.68 -0.21
CA THR A 64 24.41 12.16 -0.25
C THR A 64 25.10 12.91 -1.36
N THR A 65 25.35 14.21 -1.12
CA THR A 65 26.40 14.94 -1.81
C THR A 65 27.73 14.42 -1.27
N VAL A 66 28.08 13.17 -1.60
CA VAL A 66 29.40 12.61 -1.31
C VAL A 66 30.33 13.09 -2.42
N TRP A 67 30.67 14.37 -2.35
CA TRP A 67 31.80 14.94 -3.08
C TRP A 67 33.01 14.92 -2.15
N ASP A 68 33.51 13.72 -1.81
CA ASP A 68 34.83 13.62 -1.21
C ASP A 68 35.85 13.50 -2.34
N ALA A 69 36.16 14.64 -2.97
CA ALA A 69 37.07 14.80 -4.10
C ALA A 69 38.55 14.49 -3.76
N SER A 70 38.80 13.68 -2.73
CA SER A 70 40.13 13.35 -2.20
C SER A 70 40.61 11.93 -2.55
N SER A 71 39.83 11.13 -3.28
CA SER A 71 40.28 9.82 -3.75
C SER A 71 41.19 9.94 -4.98
N LYS A 72 42.42 9.41 -4.82
CA LYS A 72 43.50 9.24 -5.80
C LYS A 72 43.07 9.23 -7.29
N SER A 73 43.24 10.41 -7.91
CA SER A 73 43.44 10.71 -9.34
C SER A 73 43.20 9.59 -10.37
N LEU A 74 41.94 9.22 -10.60
CA LEU A 74 41.52 9.05 -11.98
C LEU A 74 41.48 10.47 -12.58
N SER A 75 42.25 10.71 -13.64
CA SER A 75 42.44 12.07 -14.18
C SER A 75 41.17 12.67 -14.78
N ARG A 76 40.16 11.84 -15.05
CA ARG A 76 38.91 12.22 -15.70
C ARG A 76 37.71 11.52 -15.05
N THR A 77 36.67 12.31 -14.78
CA THR A 77 35.39 11.87 -14.22
C THR A 77 34.26 12.49 -15.03
N ILE A 78 33.30 11.67 -15.45
CA ILE A 78 32.05 12.10 -16.06
C ILE A 78 30.98 12.23 -15.00
N ILE A 79 30.28 13.36 -14.99
CA ILE A 79 29.23 13.67 -14.04
C ILE A 79 27.90 13.57 -14.75
N LEU A 80 27.07 12.63 -14.30
CA LEU A 80 25.74 12.36 -14.83
C LEU A 80 24.66 12.90 -13.90
N GLN A 81 23.53 13.28 -14.48
CA GLN A 81 22.25 13.47 -13.82
C GLN A 81 21.23 12.52 -14.43
N ALA A 82 20.39 11.92 -13.60
CA ALA A 82 19.34 11.00 -14.03
C ALA A 82 17.95 11.54 -13.67
N ASP A 83 17.06 11.62 -14.65
CA ASP A 83 15.68 12.06 -14.45
C ASP A 83 14.74 10.90 -14.82
N VAL A 84 13.92 10.43 -13.87
CA VAL A 84 12.92 9.40 -14.15
C VAL A 84 11.75 10.03 -14.88
N VAL A 85 11.57 9.65 -16.15
CA VAL A 85 10.57 10.23 -17.06
C VAL A 85 9.22 9.53 -16.93
N SER A 86 9.23 8.20 -16.93
CA SER A 86 8.03 7.39 -16.80
C SER A 86 8.32 6.06 -16.15
N VAL A 87 7.32 5.48 -15.50
CA VAL A 87 7.38 4.17 -14.87
C VAL A 87 6.11 3.42 -15.25
N ASP A 88 6.27 2.22 -15.79
CA ASP A 88 5.19 1.26 -16.01
C ASP A 88 5.40 0.06 -15.09
N ILE A 89 4.65 0.03 -13.99
CA ILE A 89 4.73 -1.03 -12.99
C ILE A 89 4.17 -2.35 -13.53
N LEU A 90 3.16 -2.32 -14.41
CA LEU A 90 2.55 -3.53 -14.96
C LEU A 90 3.50 -4.22 -15.93
N GLN A 91 4.25 -3.44 -16.71
CA GLN A 91 5.30 -3.95 -17.60
C GLN A 91 6.64 -4.12 -16.90
N THR A 92 6.76 -3.72 -15.63
CA THR A 92 8.02 -3.73 -14.87
C THR A 92 9.13 -2.95 -15.58
N THR A 93 8.82 -1.79 -16.16
CA THR A 93 9.78 -0.95 -16.88
C THR A 93 9.82 0.47 -16.33
N MET A 94 10.99 1.10 -16.41
CA MET A 94 11.21 2.49 -16.04
C MET A 94 12.05 3.17 -17.10
N VAL A 95 11.58 4.33 -17.57
CA VAL A 95 12.30 5.15 -18.53
C VAL A 95 13.03 6.26 -17.78
N THR A 96 14.34 6.30 -17.94
CA THR A 96 15.21 7.33 -17.39
C THR A 96 15.83 8.14 -18.50
N GLU A 97 15.87 9.45 -18.32
CA GLU A 97 16.64 10.37 -19.14
C GLU A 97 17.91 10.73 -18.39
N TRP A 98 19.04 10.53 -19.04
CA TRP A 98 20.36 10.79 -18.51
C TRP A 98 20.92 12.01 -19.18
N SER A 99 21.53 12.89 -18.41
CA SER A 99 22.22 14.07 -18.93
C SER A 99 23.65 14.14 -18.42
N ILE A 100 24.57 14.51 -19.30
CA ILE A 100 25.96 14.79 -18.91
C ILE A 100 26.02 16.25 -18.47
N ILE A 101 26.22 16.48 -17.17
CA ILE A 101 26.26 17.83 -16.60
C ILE A 101 27.69 18.35 -16.42
N GLY A 102 28.69 17.47 -16.51
CA GLY A 102 30.10 17.85 -16.41
C GLY A 102 31.09 16.75 -16.80
N ASP A 103 32.29 17.17 -17.16
CA ASP A 103 33.44 16.33 -17.46
C ASP A 103 34.69 17.05 -16.92
N THR A 104 35.41 16.42 -16.00
CA THR A 104 36.58 17.06 -15.35
C THR A 104 37.76 17.28 -16.29
N CYS A 105 37.78 16.66 -17.48
CA CYS A 105 38.79 16.94 -18.50
C CYS A 105 38.64 18.35 -19.10
N ILE A 106 37.41 18.89 -19.12
CA ILE A 106 37.08 20.20 -19.68
C ILE A 106 37.48 21.28 -18.67
N ASN A 107 38.77 21.54 -18.58
CA ASN A 107 39.29 22.67 -17.83
C ASN A 107 39.42 23.88 -18.77
N PRO A 108 38.74 25.02 -18.52
CA PRO A 108 38.82 26.20 -19.38
C PRO A 108 40.24 26.77 -19.53
N ASP A 109 41.14 26.48 -18.59
CA ASP A 109 42.48 27.06 -18.54
C ASP A 109 43.55 26.24 -19.27
N VAL A 110 43.24 24.98 -19.62
CA VAL A 110 44.22 24.07 -20.23
C VAL A 110 43.66 23.54 -21.53
N ASN A 111 44.42 23.70 -22.61
CA ASN A 111 44.11 23.18 -23.93
C ASN A 111 44.29 21.64 -23.95
N ASN A 112 43.48 20.95 -23.15
CA ASN A 112 43.52 19.52 -22.99
C ASN A 112 42.82 18.86 -24.18
N ASN A 113 43.54 17.97 -24.86
CA ASN A 113 42.97 17.10 -25.87
C ASN A 113 42.09 16.04 -25.17
N CYS A 114 40.87 16.42 -24.80
CA CYS A 114 39.88 15.50 -24.26
C CYS A 114 39.38 14.57 -25.37
N THR A 115 39.76 13.31 -25.25
CA THR A 115 39.30 12.20 -26.08
C THR A 115 37.80 11.95 -25.92
N ALA A 116 37.19 11.28 -26.90
CA ALA A 116 35.82 10.82 -26.76
C ALA A 116 35.72 9.69 -25.73
N ILE A 117 34.57 9.60 -25.06
CA ILE A 117 34.29 8.56 -24.07
C ILE A 117 33.09 7.74 -24.52
N ASN A 118 33.24 6.42 -24.44
CA ASN A 118 32.16 5.47 -24.57
C ASN A 118 31.53 5.24 -23.19
N ILE A 119 30.24 5.55 -23.05
CA ILE A 119 29.47 5.27 -21.84
C ILE A 119 28.68 3.98 -22.07
N PHE A 120 28.77 3.06 -21.12
CA PHE A 120 28.12 1.76 -21.15
C PHE A 120 27.25 1.59 -19.92
N PHE A 121 26.19 0.81 -20.10
CA PHE A 121 25.30 0.39 -19.03
C PHE A 121 25.16 -1.12 -19.12
N ASP A 122 25.05 -1.78 -17.97
CA ASP A 122 24.85 -3.22 -17.91
C ASP A 122 23.51 -3.64 -18.56
N THR A 123 23.51 -4.78 -19.25
CA THR A 123 22.46 -5.26 -20.17
C THR A 123 21.19 -5.76 -19.48
N ASN A 124 20.91 -5.34 -18.25
CA ASN A 124 19.60 -5.54 -17.60
C ASN A 124 18.53 -4.57 -18.14
N PHE A 125 18.67 -4.17 -19.40
CA PHE A 125 17.73 -3.33 -20.13
C PHE A 125 16.52 -4.12 -20.61
N SER A 126 15.40 -3.42 -20.75
CA SER A 126 14.16 -3.99 -21.25
C SER A 126 14.37 -4.62 -22.64
N PRO A 127 13.75 -5.79 -22.95
CA PRO A 127 13.85 -6.46 -24.25
C PRO A 127 13.36 -5.64 -25.45
N SER A 128 12.81 -4.45 -25.23
CA SER A 128 12.35 -3.49 -26.24
C SER A 128 13.45 -2.58 -26.80
N ASP A 129 14.71 -2.61 -26.31
CA ASP A 129 15.77 -1.80 -26.93
C ASP A 129 15.98 -2.29 -28.38
N PRO A 130 15.72 -1.44 -29.40
CA PRO A 130 15.84 -1.83 -30.81
C PRO A 130 17.27 -2.22 -31.20
N ARG A 131 18.27 -1.97 -30.34
CA ARG A 131 19.65 -2.45 -30.52
C ARG A 131 19.82 -3.93 -30.14
N HIS A 132 18.89 -4.52 -29.41
CA HIS A 132 18.86 -5.95 -29.15
C HIS A 132 18.05 -6.65 -30.24
N ASP A 133 18.77 -7.20 -31.23
CA ASP A 133 18.22 -8.01 -32.33
C ASP A 133 17.64 -9.34 -31.83
N ASN A 134 16.52 -9.35 -31.08
CA ASN A 134 15.82 -10.54 -30.55
C ASN A 134 16.76 -11.64 -29.98
N GLY A 135 17.96 -11.25 -29.55
CA GLY A 135 19.03 -12.17 -29.19
C GLY A 135 18.77 -12.76 -27.80
N PRO A 136 19.39 -13.90 -27.47
CA PRO A 136 19.32 -14.42 -26.11
C PRO A 136 19.93 -13.42 -25.13
N TYR A 137 19.30 -13.25 -23.96
CA TYR A 137 19.85 -12.43 -22.88
C TYR A 137 21.28 -12.87 -22.55
N SER A 138 22.18 -11.89 -22.46
CA SER A 138 23.59 -12.11 -22.17
C SER A 138 23.99 -11.33 -20.91
N ASN A 139 24.78 -11.99 -20.08
CA ASN A 139 25.49 -11.40 -18.95
C ASN A 139 26.92 -10.98 -19.32
N ASN A 140 27.26 -10.99 -20.61
CA ASN A 140 28.55 -10.54 -21.08
C ASN A 140 28.62 -9.02 -20.95
N ARG A 141 29.82 -8.52 -20.68
CA ARG A 141 30.08 -7.08 -20.65
C ARG A 141 29.63 -6.45 -21.99
N PRO A 142 28.80 -5.38 -21.96
CA PRO A 142 28.38 -4.68 -23.17
C PRO A 142 29.60 -4.18 -23.96
N THR A 143 29.62 -4.43 -25.26
CA THR A 143 30.67 -3.94 -26.17
C THR A 143 30.25 -2.70 -26.95
N ASP A 144 28.93 -2.47 -27.05
CA ASP A 144 28.37 -1.33 -27.77
C ASP A 144 27.98 -0.23 -26.77
N PRO A 145 28.52 0.99 -26.90
CA PRO A 145 28.22 2.07 -25.97
C PRO A 145 26.76 2.53 -26.13
N ILE A 146 26.13 2.88 -25.01
CA ILE A 146 24.79 3.47 -25.03
C ILE A 146 24.84 4.91 -25.55
N PHE A 147 25.95 5.60 -25.27
CA PHE A 147 26.19 6.98 -25.62
C PHE A 147 27.69 7.24 -25.80
N ILE A 148 28.04 8.01 -26.83
CA ILE A 148 29.42 8.43 -27.09
C ILE A 148 29.54 9.92 -26.79
N TRP A 149 30.31 10.26 -25.77
CA TRP A 149 30.54 11.62 -25.32
C TRP A 149 31.78 12.23 -25.98
N ASN A 150 31.58 13.22 -26.84
CA ASN A 150 32.68 13.99 -27.44
C ASN A 150 32.87 15.34 -26.73
N ALA A 151 33.82 15.42 -25.81
CA ALA A 151 34.09 16.62 -25.03
C ALA A 151 34.62 17.82 -25.86
N THR A 152 35.24 17.57 -27.02
CA THR A 152 35.84 18.63 -27.85
C THR A 152 34.81 19.64 -28.38
N ASP A 153 33.56 19.19 -28.61
CA ASP A 153 32.49 20.05 -29.11
C ASP A 153 31.93 20.96 -28.01
N PHE A 154 31.97 20.53 -26.75
CA PHE A 154 31.46 21.30 -25.61
C PHE A 154 32.42 22.42 -25.17
N GLY A 155 33.73 22.16 -25.18
CA GLY A 155 34.76 23.09 -24.68
C GLY A 155 34.98 24.35 -25.53
N ARG A 156 34.59 24.35 -26.82
CA ARG A 156 34.85 25.48 -27.75
C ARG A 156 33.89 26.66 -27.63
N GLY A 157 33.02 26.66 -26.62
CA GLY A 157 32.18 27.79 -26.27
C GLY A 157 30.70 27.51 -26.48
N ARG A 158 29.91 27.89 -25.46
CA ARG A 158 28.44 27.83 -25.34
C ARG A 158 27.62 28.39 -26.52
N THR A 159 28.24 28.91 -27.57
CA THR A 159 27.57 29.65 -28.65
C THR A 159 27.12 28.79 -29.82
N ASN A 160 27.58 27.53 -29.92
CA ASN A 160 27.15 26.61 -30.97
C ASN A 160 26.17 25.57 -30.42
N PHE A 161 24.93 25.98 -30.09
CA PHE A 161 23.81 25.09 -29.74
C PHE A 161 23.33 24.16 -30.88
N ASN A 162 24.12 24.03 -31.96
CA ASN A 162 23.82 23.12 -33.06
C ASN A 162 24.29 21.68 -32.78
N SER A 163 24.94 21.42 -31.64
CA SER A 163 25.30 20.05 -31.22
C SER A 163 24.08 19.30 -30.68
N ASN A 164 24.04 17.97 -30.89
CA ASN A 164 23.03 17.09 -30.34
C ASN A 164 22.85 17.28 -28.82
N SER A 165 21.66 16.96 -28.31
CA SER A 165 21.37 17.06 -26.87
C SER A 165 22.37 16.22 -26.07
N LEU A 166 22.81 16.76 -24.92
CA LEU A 166 23.64 16.07 -23.93
C LEU A 166 22.87 15.00 -23.17
N THR A 167 21.75 14.55 -23.73
CA THR A 167 20.78 13.69 -23.10
C THR A 167 20.56 12.44 -23.89
N PHE A 168 20.43 11.32 -23.19
CA PHE A 168 20.04 10.05 -23.76
C PHE A 168 19.02 9.37 -22.87
N ARG A 169 18.18 8.53 -23.46
CA ARG A 169 17.10 7.85 -22.76
C ARG A 169 17.41 6.36 -22.66
N ALA A 170 17.14 5.78 -21.51
CA ALA A 170 17.36 4.37 -21.23
C ALA A 170 16.11 3.75 -20.59
N GLU A 171 15.71 2.57 -21.07
CA GLU A 171 14.57 1.81 -20.55
C GLU A 171 15.06 0.66 -19.67
N LEU A 172 14.86 0.81 -18.37
CA LEU A 172 15.36 -0.06 -17.32
C LEU A 172 14.29 -1.05 -16.87
N THR A 173 14.71 -2.27 -16.55
CA THR A 173 13.83 -3.27 -15.94
C THR A 173 13.70 -3.00 -14.44
N LEU A 174 12.48 -3.16 -13.92
CA LEU A 174 12.18 -3.10 -12.51
C LEU A 174 12.18 -4.49 -11.90
N PHE A 175 12.77 -4.58 -10.72
CA PHE A 175 12.83 -5.77 -9.90
C PHE A 175 12.00 -5.57 -8.63
N THR A 176 11.64 -6.69 -8.03
CA THR A 176 10.95 -6.76 -6.75
C THR A 176 11.65 -7.78 -5.88
N ASN A 177 11.81 -7.47 -4.59
CA ASN A 177 12.31 -8.44 -3.62
C ASN A 177 11.20 -9.39 -3.16
N ASP A 178 9.94 -8.98 -3.36
CA ASP A 178 8.77 -9.71 -2.90
C ASP A 178 8.17 -10.55 -4.02
N VAL A 179 7.86 -11.81 -3.69
CA VAL A 179 7.15 -12.77 -4.54
C VAL A 179 5.72 -12.33 -4.92
N SER A 180 5.19 -11.29 -4.28
CA SER A 180 3.78 -10.88 -4.41
C SER A 180 3.62 -9.39 -4.74
N TYR A 181 4.43 -8.87 -5.66
CA TYR A 181 4.59 -7.44 -5.95
C TYR A 181 3.29 -6.68 -6.28
N LEU A 182 2.42 -7.21 -7.13
CA LEU A 182 1.12 -6.57 -7.43
C LEU A 182 0.10 -6.72 -6.29
N SER A 183 0.22 -7.76 -5.48
CA SER A 183 -0.75 -8.02 -4.41
C SER A 183 -0.58 -7.06 -3.22
N ALA A 184 0.57 -6.41 -3.08
CA ALA A 184 0.88 -5.51 -1.97
C ALA A 184 0.35 -4.08 -2.17
N TYR A 185 -0.28 -3.77 -3.31
CA TYR A 185 -0.79 -2.43 -3.62
C TYR A 185 -1.69 -1.87 -2.49
N PRO A 186 -1.47 -0.64 -2.01
CA PRO A 186 -0.60 0.43 -2.56
C PRO A 186 0.76 0.53 -1.84
N PHE A 187 1.17 -0.50 -1.11
CA PHE A 187 2.42 -0.55 -0.35
C PHE A 187 3.53 -1.29 -1.11
N ASP A 188 3.35 -1.49 -2.41
CA ASP A 188 4.31 -2.12 -3.29
C ASP A 188 5.58 -1.27 -3.45
N SER A 189 6.73 -1.94 -3.53
CA SER A 189 8.05 -1.34 -3.69
C SER A 189 8.80 -2.08 -4.80
N TYR A 190 9.39 -1.31 -5.71
CA TYR A 190 10.18 -1.82 -6.82
C TYR A 190 11.55 -1.19 -6.79
N TYR A 191 12.53 -1.84 -7.40
CA TYR A 191 13.85 -1.24 -7.54
C TYR A 191 14.42 -1.49 -8.93
N ALA A 192 15.20 -0.54 -9.42
CA ALA A 192 16.06 -0.69 -10.58
C ALA A 192 17.50 -0.80 -10.10
N ASP A 193 18.21 -1.79 -10.62
CA ASP A 193 19.64 -1.98 -10.41
C ASP A 193 20.38 -1.59 -11.69
N ILE A 194 21.24 -0.59 -11.62
CA ILE A 194 21.90 0.02 -12.77
C ILE A 194 23.40 0.06 -12.51
N ILE A 195 24.19 -0.53 -13.39
CA ILE A 195 25.65 -0.41 -13.37
C ILE A 195 26.07 0.39 -14.59
N ILE A 196 26.80 1.48 -14.35
CA ILE A 196 27.31 2.37 -15.40
C ILE A 196 28.82 2.39 -15.34
N PHE A 197 29.47 2.27 -16.49
CA PHE A 197 30.91 2.46 -16.62
C PHE A 197 31.23 3.23 -17.89
N ALA A 198 32.40 3.85 -17.92
CA ALA A 198 32.87 4.61 -19.07
C ALA A 198 34.28 4.17 -19.47
N GLN A 199 34.61 4.27 -20.76
CA GLN A 199 35.95 4.00 -21.28
C GLN A 199 36.38 5.06 -22.27
N ASP A 200 37.66 5.37 -22.27
CA ASP A 200 38.29 6.22 -23.27
C ASP A 200 38.33 5.51 -24.63
N VAL A 201 37.90 6.19 -25.70
CA VAL A 201 37.84 5.60 -27.05
C VAL A 201 39.23 5.26 -27.62
N LEU A 202 40.26 6.03 -27.25
CA LEU A 202 41.61 5.83 -27.78
C LEU A 202 42.39 4.79 -26.99
N THR A 203 42.31 4.83 -25.65
CA THR A 203 43.13 3.96 -24.80
C THR A 203 42.40 2.72 -24.29
N ASN A 204 41.06 2.70 -24.36
CA ASN A 204 40.19 1.72 -23.69
C ASN A 204 40.34 1.69 -22.16
N ASP A 205 41.05 2.66 -21.57
CA ASP A 205 41.17 2.81 -20.13
C ASP A 205 39.82 3.20 -19.53
N SER A 206 39.56 2.77 -18.30
CA SER A 206 38.32 3.11 -17.62
C SER A 206 38.32 4.57 -17.15
N VAL A 207 37.17 5.22 -17.30
CA VAL A 207 36.92 6.59 -16.85
C VAL A 207 35.92 6.54 -15.70
N SER A 208 36.18 7.31 -14.65
CA SER A 208 35.27 7.41 -13.50
C SER A 208 33.94 8.02 -13.93
N VAL A 209 32.84 7.43 -13.47
CA VAL A 209 31.49 7.98 -13.62
C VAL A 209 30.93 8.31 -12.25
N ASN A 210 30.38 9.51 -12.10
CA ASN A 210 29.72 9.96 -10.89
C ASN A 210 28.28 10.38 -11.18
N LEU A 211 27.35 10.04 -10.27
CA LEU A 211 25.97 10.51 -10.31
C LEU A 211 25.84 11.72 -9.39
N SER A 212 25.62 12.90 -9.97
CA SER A 212 25.45 14.13 -9.19
C SER A 212 24.10 14.20 -8.50
N THR A 213 23.03 13.98 -9.27
CA THR A 213 21.66 14.12 -8.82
C THR A 213 20.76 13.15 -9.57
N SER A 214 19.73 12.66 -8.88
CA SER A 214 18.63 11.91 -9.47
C SER A 214 17.32 12.60 -9.12
N TYR A 215 16.49 12.90 -10.12
CA TYR A 215 15.17 13.47 -9.93
C TYR A 215 14.10 12.50 -10.41
N GLY A 216 13.07 12.28 -9.59
CA GLY A 216 11.88 11.53 -10.00
C GLY A 216 10.65 12.40 -9.81
N LEU A 217 10.18 13.06 -10.87
CA LEU A 217 8.96 13.87 -10.84
C LEU A 217 7.78 13.14 -11.48
N ILE A 218 7.56 11.89 -11.08
CA ILE A 218 6.42 11.10 -11.58
C ILE A 218 5.27 11.23 -10.59
N THR A 219 4.13 11.72 -11.08
CA THR A 219 2.92 11.83 -10.27
C THR A 219 2.53 10.48 -9.71
N GLY A 220 2.39 10.37 -8.40
CA GLY A 220 1.93 9.15 -7.75
C GLY A 220 3.04 8.17 -7.34
N ILE A 221 4.31 8.43 -7.68
CA ILE A 221 5.45 7.57 -7.34
C ILE A 221 6.50 8.40 -6.59
N LYS A 222 6.99 7.86 -5.48
CA LYS A 222 8.15 8.35 -4.75
C LYS A 222 9.37 7.58 -5.24
N THR A 223 10.37 8.31 -5.72
CA THR A 223 11.66 7.74 -6.14
C THR A 223 12.72 8.08 -5.09
N THR A 224 13.52 7.09 -4.71
CA THR A 224 14.72 7.25 -3.88
C THR A 224 15.87 6.57 -4.58
N THR A 225 16.93 7.32 -4.88
CA THR A 225 18.11 6.80 -5.56
C THR A 225 19.29 6.83 -4.61
N ASP A 226 19.94 5.70 -4.45
CA ASP A 226 21.21 5.56 -3.75
C ASP A 226 22.27 5.17 -4.77
N ALA A 227 23.34 5.95 -4.85
CA ALA A 227 24.48 5.66 -5.69
C ALA A 227 25.65 5.24 -4.80
N VAL A 228 26.22 4.08 -5.11
CA VAL A 228 27.39 3.54 -4.44
C VAL A 228 28.48 3.42 -5.49
N GLU A 229 29.54 4.20 -5.33
CA GLU A 229 30.76 3.97 -6.11
C GLU A 229 31.24 2.55 -5.79
N CYS A 230 31.44 1.71 -6.82
CA CYS A 230 31.92 0.36 -6.60
C CYS A 230 33.30 0.48 -5.93
N PRO A 231 33.44 0.10 -4.64
CA PRO A 231 34.63 0.45 -3.90
C PRO A 231 35.83 -0.20 -4.56
N SER A 232 36.82 0.62 -4.94
CA SER A 232 38.12 0.14 -5.42
C SER A 232 38.85 -0.66 -4.33
N TRP A 233 38.40 -0.54 -3.09
CA TRP A 233 38.94 -1.18 -1.90
C TRP A 233 37.99 -2.25 -1.40
N ARG A 234 38.27 -3.51 -1.70
CA ARG A 234 37.71 -4.61 -0.93
C ARG A 234 38.63 -5.02 0.22
N PRO A 235 38.06 -5.37 1.39
CA PRO A 235 38.68 -6.28 2.34
C PRO A 235 38.89 -7.64 1.65
N GLU A 236 40.06 -8.25 1.82
CA GLU A 236 40.51 -9.50 1.15
C GLU A 236 39.55 -10.71 1.27
N ASN A 237 38.50 -10.65 2.09
CA ASN A 237 37.69 -11.81 2.48
C ASN A 237 36.33 -11.97 1.77
N TYR A 238 35.85 -10.98 1.00
CA TYR A 238 34.61 -11.11 0.21
C TYR A 238 34.88 -10.84 -1.29
N SER A 239 35.60 -11.75 -1.92
CA SER A 239 35.85 -11.73 -3.36
C SER A 239 34.62 -12.20 -4.15
N LEU A 240 33.62 -11.34 -4.29
CA LEU A 240 32.67 -11.39 -5.41
C LEU A 240 33.46 -11.18 -6.73
N PRO A 241 33.79 -12.23 -7.51
CA PRO A 241 34.78 -12.17 -8.59
C PRO A 241 34.36 -11.25 -9.75
N PHE A 242 33.06 -10.96 -9.85
CA PHE A 242 32.46 -10.19 -10.94
C PHE A 242 32.94 -8.73 -11.03
N LEU A 243 33.38 -8.10 -9.92
CA LEU A 243 33.76 -6.68 -9.94
C LEU A 243 35.24 -6.41 -10.28
N GLN A 244 36.04 -7.43 -10.58
CA GLN A 244 37.51 -7.33 -10.68
C GLN A 244 38.05 -6.64 -11.95
N GLY A 245 37.22 -5.86 -12.65
CA GLY A 245 37.61 -5.10 -13.86
C GLY A 245 36.81 -3.80 -14.08
N LEU A 246 36.05 -3.35 -13.08
CA LEU A 246 35.11 -2.22 -13.15
C LEU A 246 35.64 -0.99 -12.37
N GLN A 247 36.94 -0.70 -12.46
CA GLN A 247 37.50 0.51 -11.85
C GLN A 247 36.83 1.75 -12.46
N GLY A 248 36.22 2.61 -11.65
CA GLY A 248 35.50 3.80 -12.10
C GLY A 248 34.04 3.56 -12.50
N ALA A 249 33.51 2.34 -12.33
CA ALA A 249 32.09 2.07 -12.47
C ALA A 249 31.30 2.54 -11.24
N ILE A 250 30.05 2.93 -11.47
CA ILE A 250 29.10 3.31 -10.43
C ILE A 250 27.92 2.33 -10.42
N HIS A 251 27.52 1.92 -9.22
CA HIS A 251 26.34 1.10 -8.99
C HIS A 251 25.24 2.00 -8.44
N ILE A 252 24.11 2.09 -9.15
CA ILE A 252 22.99 2.96 -8.82
C ILE A 252 21.80 2.08 -8.52
N TYR A 253 21.30 2.19 -7.30
CA TYR A 253 20.10 1.53 -6.82
C TYR A 253 18.96 2.54 -6.73
N THR A 254 17.95 2.40 -7.58
CA THR A 254 16.78 3.29 -7.56
C THR A 254 15.57 2.54 -7.04
N ASN A 255 15.05 2.92 -5.88
CA ASN A 255 13.84 2.37 -5.30
C ASN A 255 12.64 3.26 -5.63
N LEU A 256 11.55 2.62 -6.07
CA LEU A 256 10.28 3.20 -6.46
C LEU A 256 9.20 2.71 -5.52
N GLN A 257 8.45 3.64 -4.93
CA GLN A 257 7.33 3.36 -4.04
C GLN A 257 6.13 4.19 -4.44
N ARG A 258 4.91 3.79 -4.08
CA ARG A 258 3.75 4.67 -4.24
C ARG A 258 3.92 5.93 -3.40
N SER A 259 3.49 7.07 -3.95
CA SER A 259 3.54 8.33 -3.23
C SER A 259 2.64 8.28 -1.98
N PRO A 260 3.00 8.98 -0.89
CA PRO A 260 2.16 9.05 0.32
C PRO A 260 0.73 9.53 0.04
N LEU A 261 0.54 10.37 -0.97
CA LEU A 261 -0.79 10.86 -1.38
C LEU A 261 -1.64 9.72 -1.95
N VAL A 262 -1.09 8.90 -2.84
CA VAL A 262 -1.79 7.72 -3.40
C VAL A 262 -2.15 6.75 -2.30
N ILE A 263 -1.20 6.44 -1.41
CA ILE A 263 -1.43 5.55 -0.26
C ILE A 263 -2.58 6.09 0.61
N ALA A 264 -2.54 7.38 0.98
CA ALA A 264 -3.59 8.00 1.80
C ALA A 264 -4.96 7.99 1.10
N TYR A 265 -5.00 8.28 -0.20
CA TYR A 265 -6.23 8.25 -1.00
C TYR A 265 -6.88 6.87 -1.00
N CYS A 266 -6.09 5.83 -1.25
CA CYS A 266 -6.57 4.45 -1.22
C CYS A 266 -7.11 4.06 0.16
N LEU A 267 -6.40 4.42 1.23
CA LEU A 267 -6.85 4.15 2.60
C LEU A 267 -8.16 4.87 2.95
N ILE A 268 -8.32 6.12 2.54
CA ILE A 268 -9.55 6.89 2.76
C ILE A 268 -10.74 6.22 2.06
N ILE A 269 -10.56 5.78 0.81
CA ILE A 269 -11.62 5.06 0.08
C ILE A 269 -11.98 3.76 0.79
N THR A 270 -10.98 2.95 1.18
CA THR A 270 -11.22 1.69 1.89
C THR A 270 -11.99 1.92 3.19
N ILE A 271 -11.63 2.93 3.98
CA ILE A 271 -12.37 3.31 5.19
C ILE A 271 -13.80 3.73 4.84
N THR A 272 -13.99 4.47 3.75
CA THR A 272 -15.31 4.90 3.28
C THR A 272 -16.18 3.71 2.88
N PHE A 273 -15.62 2.72 2.17
CA PHE A 273 -16.32 1.48 1.81
C PHE A 273 -16.80 0.74 3.05
N TRP A 274 -15.95 0.62 4.06
CA TRP A 274 -16.34 0.07 5.34
C TRP A 274 -17.48 0.87 5.96
N MET A 275 -17.31 2.17 6.18
CA MET A 275 -18.33 3.00 6.85
C MET A 275 -19.71 2.91 6.16
N VAL A 276 -19.75 3.01 4.82
CA VAL A 276 -20.99 2.90 4.04
C VAL A 276 -21.61 1.50 4.19
N THR A 277 -20.80 0.45 4.07
CA THR A 277 -21.27 -0.93 4.25
C THR A 277 -21.84 -1.15 5.63
N LEU A 278 -21.14 -0.68 6.67
CA LEU A 278 -21.58 -0.84 8.05
C LEU A 278 -22.91 -0.12 8.29
N VAL A 279 -23.11 1.08 7.75
CA VAL A 279 -24.38 1.80 7.84
C VAL A 279 -25.51 1.03 7.14
N ILE A 280 -25.27 0.50 5.94
CA ILE A 280 -26.26 -0.29 5.21
C ILE A 280 -26.62 -1.58 5.96
N CYS A 281 -25.61 -2.29 6.49
CA CYS A 281 -25.83 -3.47 7.31
C CYS A 281 -26.62 -3.14 8.58
N LEU A 282 -26.33 -2.02 9.25
CA LEU A 282 -27.09 -1.58 10.42
C LEU A 282 -28.55 -1.27 10.09
N ILE A 283 -28.81 -0.62 8.95
CA ILE A 283 -30.17 -0.37 8.47
C ILE A 283 -30.88 -1.69 8.18
N MET A 284 -30.22 -2.63 7.49
CA MET A 284 -30.76 -3.97 7.21
C MET A 284 -31.12 -4.69 8.51
N ILE A 285 -30.21 -4.75 9.46
CA ILE A 285 -30.45 -5.38 10.76
C ILE A 285 -31.63 -4.69 11.46
N ALA A 286 -31.69 -3.36 11.45
CA ALA A 286 -32.78 -2.65 12.08
C ALA A 286 -34.14 -2.99 11.43
N THR A 287 -34.21 -3.09 10.10
CA THR A 287 -35.46 -3.39 9.40
C THR A 287 -35.88 -4.86 9.56
N VAL A 288 -34.93 -5.79 9.51
CA VAL A 288 -35.16 -7.23 9.71
C VAL A 288 -35.65 -7.52 11.12
N PHE A 289 -34.93 -7.02 12.13
CA PHE A 289 -35.13 -7.47 13.50
C PHE A 289 -36.20 -6.69 14.25
N PHE A 290 -36.33 -5.38 13.99
CA PHE A 290 -37.36 -4.57 14.63
C PHE A 290 -38.64 -4.46 13.80
N GLY A 291 -38.65 -4.96 12.55
CA GLY A 291 -39.83 -4.99 11.70
C GLY A 291 -40.29 -3.60 11.28
N PHE A 292 -39.39 -2.61 11.26
CA PHE A 292 -39.71 -1.25 10.84
C PHE A 292 -40.14 -1.22 9.38
N ARG A 293 -41.11 -0.34 9.07
CA ARG A 293 -41.55 -0.11 7.69
C ARG A 293 -40.43 0.55 6.89
N GLN A 294 -39.94 -0.14 5.86
CA GLN A 294 -38.87 0.33 4.98
C GLN A 294 -39.48 0.89 3.69
N ARG A 295 -38.95 2.00 3.17
CA ARG A 295 -39.36 2.52 1.85
C ARG A 295 -38.80 1.64 0.75
N ASN A 296 -39.55 1.43 -0.32
CA ASN A 296 -39.17 0.59 -1.47
C ASN A 296 -37.83 1.03 -2.09
N GLU A 297 -37.55 2.34 -2.05
CA GLU A 297 -36.30 2.96 -2.51
C GLU A 297 -35.05 2.46 -1.77
N ILE A 298 -35.17 2.02 -0.51
CA ILE A 298 -34.00 1.62 0.30
C ILE A 298 -33.54 0.21 -0.08
N VAL A 299 -34.42 -0.63 -0.65
CA VAL A 299 -34.10 -2.02 -1.03
C VAL A 299 -33.06 -2.06 -2.17
N VAL A 300 -33.05 -1.05 -3.03
CA VAL A 300 -32.09 -0.97 -4.15
C VAL A 300 -30.72 -0.41 -3.74
N VAL A 301 -30.60 0.20 -2.56
CA VAL A 301 -29.36 0.85 -2.12
C VAL A 301 -28.17 -0.13 -2.06
N PRO A 302 -28.25 -1.30 -1.39
CA PRO A 302 -27.11 -2.22 -1.32
C PRO A 302 -26.66 -2.71 -2.70
N ILE A 303 -27.61 -2.92 -3.62
CA ILE A 303 -27.33 -3.35 -5.00
C ILE A 303 -26.57 -2.24 -5.74
N GLY A 304 -27.04 -1.00 -5.67
CA GLY A 304 -26.34 0.14 -6.28
C GLY A 304 -24.95 0.36 -5.69
N THR A 305 -24.78 0.17 -4.37
CA THR A 305 -23.49 0.32 -3.69
C THR A 305 -22.46 -0.71 -4.15
N VAL A 306 -22.86 -1.96 -4.42
CA VAL A 306 -21.95 -2.99 -4.97
C VAL A 306 -21.30 -2.53 -6.28
N PHE A 307 -22.08 -1.97 -7.21
CA PHE A 307 -21.54 -1.45 -8.47
C PHE A 307 -20.74 -0.16 -8.29
N ALA A 308 -21.15 0.72 -7.37
CA ALA A 308 -20.42 1.95 -7.09
C ALA A 308 -19.02 1.65 -6.52
N PHE A 309 -18.89 0.63 -5.66
CA PHE A 309 -17.61 0.27 -5.05
C PHE A 309 -16.63 -0.30 -6.06
N THR A 310 -17.08 -1.15 -6.99
CA THR A 310 -16.19 -1.67 -8.04
C THR A 310 -15.72 -0.56 -8.98
N GLN A 311 -16.58 0.40 -9.32
CA GLN A 311 -16.18 1.58 -10.10
C GLN A 311 -15.20 2.48 -9.35
N LEU A 312 -15.43 2.75 -8.06
CA LEU A 312 -14.52 3.54 -7.24
C LEU A 312 -13.16 2.85 -7.10
N ARG A 313 -13.13 1.52 -6.97
CA ARG A 313 -11.88 0.75 -6.98
C ARG A 313 -11.14 0.86 -8.31
N ALA A 314 -11.84 0.77 -9.43
CA ALA A 314 -11.24 0.95 -10.76
C ALA A 314 -10.68 2.37 -11.00
N SER A 315 -11.11 3.37 -10.22
CA SER A 315 -10.59 4.73 -10.30
C SER A 315 -9.33 4.97 -9.47
N MET A 316 -8.87 3.98 -8.70
CA MET A 316 -7.66 4.12 -7.88
C MET A 316 -6.41 4.23 -8.77
N PRO A 317 -5.54 5.23 -8.55
CA PRO A 317 -4.43 5.49 -9.43
C PRO A 317 -3.38 4.38 -9.36
N GLY A 318 -3.12 3.75 -10.51
CA GLY A 318 -2.11 2.70 -10.66
C GLY A 318 -2.46 1.38 -9.96
N ALA A 319 -3.74 1.17 -9.62
CA ALA A 319 -4.22 -0.13 -9.16
C ALA A 319 -4.14 -1.16 -10.30
N PRO A 320 -3.73 -2.41 -10.02
CA PRO A 320 -3.71 -3.47 -11.02
C PRO A 320 -5.10 -3.78 -11.57
N ASP A 321 -5.15 -4.16 -12.85
CA ASP A 321 -6.38 -4.68 -13.45
C ASP A 321 -6.80 -6.00 -12.80
N GLY A 322 -8.11 -6.17 -12.59
CA GLY A 322 -8.66 -7.35 -11.94
C GLY A 322 -8.49 -7.36 -10.41
N PHE A 323 -9.01 -8.39 -9.74
CA PHE A 323 -8.95 -8.50 -8.27
C PHE A 323 -7.69 -9.23 -7.81
N GLY A 324 -7.15 -8.85 -6.67
CA GLY A 324 -6.08 -9.65 -6.02
C GLY A 324 -5.08 -8.85 -5.22
N ASP A 325 -5.26 -7.54 -5.12
CA ASP A 325 -4.46 -6.72 -4.21
C ASP A 325 -4.97 -6.81 -2.77
N ILE A 326 -4.13 -6.35 -1.85
CA ILE A 326 -4.41 -6.40 -0.42
C ILE A 326 -5.62 -5.51 -0.09
N LEU A 327 -5.86 -4.40 -0.79
CA LEU A 327 -7.05 -3.55 -0.57
C LEU A 327 -8.33 -4.26 -0.99
N ASP A 328 -8.31 -5.03 -2.06
CA ASP A 328 -9.44 -5.83 -2.50
C ASP A 328 -9.77 -6.89 -1.45
N PHE A 329 -8.76 -7.61 -0.99
CA PHE A 329 -8.93 -8.66 0.02
C PHE A 329 -9.41 -8.12 1.37
N ALA A 330 -8.88 -6.96 1.75
CA ALA A 330 -9.13 -6.28 3.02
C ALA A 330 -10.43 -5.51 3.10
N GLY A 331 -10.71 -4.79 2.02
CA GLY A 331 -11.62 -3.67 1.98
C GLY A 331 -12.80 -4.01 1.11
N LEU A 332 -12.53 -4.26 -0.16
CA LEU A 332 -13.61 -4.41 -1.14
C LEU A 332 -14.37 -5.73 -0.97
N LEU A 333 -13.70 -6.88 -1.01
CA LEU A 333 -14.33 -8.20 -1.00
C LEU A 333 -15.20 -8.43 0.25
N PRO A 334 -14.74 -8.16 1.49
CA PRO A 334 -15.60 -8.29 2.67
C PRO A 334 -16.81 -7.38 2.60
N CYS A 335 -16.64 -6.14 2.12
CA CYS A 335 -17.73 -5.19 1.96
C CYS A 335 -18.75 -5.67 0.93
N LEU A 336 -18.31 -6.17 -0.23
CA LEU A 336 -19.19 -6.71 -1.27
C LEU A 336 -19.99 -7.92 -0.78
N VAL A 337 -19.36 -8.82 -0.01
CA VAL A 337 -20.06 -9.97 0.60
C VAL A 337 -21.13 -9.49 1.58
N LEU A 338 -20.80 -8.55 2.47
CA LEU A 338 -21.76 -7.99 3.43
C LEU A 338 -22.92 -7.25 2.76
N LEU A 339 -22.64 -6.46 1.72
CA LEU A 339 -23.66 -5.78 0.93
C LEU A 339 -24.55 -6.77 0.17
N SER A 340 -23.99 -7.85 -0.37
CA SER A 340 -24.75 -8.88 -1.09
C SER A 340 -25.69 -9.63 -0.14
N ILE A 341 -25.22 -10.03 1.04
CA ILE A 341 -26.06 -10.63 2.09
C ILE A 341 -27.17 -9.65 2.49
N SER A 342 -26.82 -8.36 2.65
CA SER A 342 -27.79 -7.32 3.01
C SER A 342 -28.86 -7.14 1.93
N ALA A 343 -28.47 -7.12 0.66
CA ALA A 343 -29.37 -7.01 -0.49
C ALA A 343 -30.36 -8.18 -0.54
N ILE A 344 -29.86 -9.42 -0.51
CA ILE A 344 -30.69 -10.64 -0.56
C ILE A 344 -31.66 -10.66 0.63
N THR A 345 -31.19 -10.30 1.82
CA THR A 345 -32.02 -10.26 3.03
C THR A 345 -33.13 -9.22 2.91
N MET A 346 -32.82 -8.00 2.44
CA MET A 346 -33.84 -6.96 2.23
C MET A 346 -34.89 -7.37 1.20
N VAL A 347 -34.47 -7.94 0.06
CA VAL A 347 -35.38 -8.46 -0.97
C VAL A 347 -36.25 -9.59 -0.42
N GLY A 348 -35.67 -10.51 0.35
CA GLY A 348 -36.42 -11.59 1.00
C GLY A 348 -37.51 -11.05 1.92
N ILE A 349 -37.20 -10.07 2.76
CA ILE A 349 -38.21 -9.43 3.61
C ILE A 349 -39.29 -8.76 2.76
N TYR A 350 -38.91 -8.05 1.71
CA TYR A 350 -39.86 -7.39 0.82
C TYR A 350 -40.82 -8.39 0.13
N LEU A 351 -40.34 -9.59 -0.20
CA LEU A 351 -41.16 -10.63 -0.82
C LEU A 351 -42.06 -11.36 0.19
N PHE A 352 -41.59 -11.59 1.41
CA PHE A 352 -42.31 -12.38 2.42
C PHE A 352 -43.13 -11.56 3.42
N ALA A 353 -42.85 -10.27 3.52
CA ALA A 353 -43.61 -9.37 4.37
C ALA A 353 -44.25 -8.28 3.52
N ASP A 354 -45.55 -8.06 3.72
CA ASP A 354 -46.25 -6.94 3.12
C ASP A 354 -45.61 -5.62 3.60
N PRO A 355 -44.90 -4.88 2.72
CA PRO A 355 -44.22 -3.65 3.09
C PRO A 355 -45.20 -2.52 3.41
N ASP A 356 -46.44 -2.63 2.94
CA ASP A 356 -47.47 -1.60 3.09
C ASP A 356 -48.41 -1.85 4.28
N ASP A 357 -48.17 -2.92 5.06
CA ASP A 357 -48.96 -3.22 6.25
C ASP A 357 -48.95 -2.03 7.25
N PRO A 358 -50.10 -1.36 7.47
CA PRO A 358 -50.20 -0.19 8.34
C PRO A 358 -49.96 -0.54 9.82
N SER A 359 -49.92 -1.82 10.19
CA SER A 359 -49.60 -2.26 11.55
C SER A 359 -48.12 -2.09 11.90
N ARG A 360 -47.24 -1.94 10.90
CA ARG A 360 -45.79 -1.71 11.12
C ARG A 360 -45.51 -0.28 11.54
N ARG A 361 -44.79 -0.11 12.66
CA ARG A 361 -44.32 1.20 13.09
C ARG A 361 -43.37 1.81 12.06
N ALA A 362 -43.57 3.10 11.80
CA ALA A 362 -42.62 3.89 11.04
C ALA A 362 -41.32 4.03 11.84
N PHE A 363 -40.19 3.87 11.17
CA PHE A 363 -38.89 4.11 11.77
C PHE A 363 -38.76 5.58 12.19
N THR A 364 -38.73 5.86 13.48
CA THR A 364 -38.50 7.21 14.02
C THR A 364 -37.08 7.31 14.59
N TRP A 365 -36.41 8.43 14.33
CA TRP A 365 -35.05 8.67 14.84
C TRP A 365 -34.97 8.64 16.37
N SER A 366 -36.03 9.06 17.06
CA SER A 366 -36.14 8.98 18.52
C SER A 366 -36.11 7.54 19.02
N GLU A 367 -36.85 6.63 18.38
CA GLU A 367 -36.83 5.22 18.75
C GLU A 367 -35.45 4.59 18.51
N LEU A 368 -34.79 4.93 17.39
CA LEU A 368 -33.41 4.50 17.16
C LEU A 368 -32.49 5.02 18.26
N LYS A 369 -32.57 6.31 18.60
CA LYS A 369 -31.76 6.94 19.63
C LYS A 369 -31.96 6.26 20.98
N ASP A 370 -33.20 6.01 21.39
CA ASP A 370 -33.53 5.39 22.67
C ASP A 370 -33.05 3.94 22.72
N THR A 371 -33.26 3.19 21.63
CA THR A 371 -32.79 1.81 21.51
C THR A 371 -31.27 1.74 21.53
N LEU A 372 -30.60 2.64 20.81
CA LEU A 372 -29.15 2.76 20.79
C LEU A 372 -28.59 3.17 22.16
N HIS A 373 -29.25 4.10 22.86
CA HIS A 373 -28.82 4.55 24.17
C HIS A 373 -28.95 3.43 25.21
N TYR A 374 -30.10 2.75 25.24
CA TYR A 374 -30.32 1.55 26.06
C TYR A 374 -29.27 0.47 25.77
N TYR A 375 -28.94 0.30 24.49
CA TYR A 375 -27.93 -0.65 24.05
C TYR A 375 -26.51 -0.29 24.50
N ILE A 376 -26.07 0.96 24.26
CA ILE A 376 -24.76 1.46 24.70
C ILE A 376 -24.62 1.28 26.21
N GLN A 377 -25.67 1.57 26.96
CA GLN A 377 -25.69 1.41 28.41
C GLN A 377 -25.54 -0.06 28.82
N ASN A 378 -26.27 -0.97 28.18
CA ASN A 378 -26.19 -2.41 28.46
C ASN A 378 -24.81 -3.02 28.10
N VAL A 379 -24.22 -2.60 26.98
CA VAL A 379 -22.84 -3.01 26.60
C VAL A 379 -21.83 -2.49 27.61
N TRP A 380 -21.95 -1.21 28.00
CA TRP A 380 -21.08 -0.59 28.99
C TRP A 380 -21.14 -1.31 30.33
N ASP A 381 -22.33 -1.68 30.79
CA ASP A 381 -22.52 -2.44 32.03
C ASP A 381 -21.95 -3.87 31.93
N THR A 382 -22.11 -4.52 30.78
CA THR A 382 -21.52 -5.85 30.52
C THR A 382 -19.99 -5.78 30.51
N CYS A 383 -19.40 -4.77 29.85
CA CYS A 383 -17.96 -4.55 29.84
C CYS A 383 -17.43 -4.27 31.26
N LYS A 384 -18.13 -3.46 32.06
CA LYS A 384 -17.78 -3.23 33.47
C LYS A 384 -17.76 -4.53 34.27
N ASP A 385 -18.78 -5.37 34.12
CA ASP A 385 -18.84 -6.67 34.81
C ASP A 385 -17.68 -7.58 34.38
N LEU A 386 -17.37 -7.66 33.08
CA LEU A 386 -16.22 -8.44 32.57
C LEU A 386 -14.88 -7.93 33.12
N VAL A 387 -14.66 -6.62 33.15
CA VAL A 387 -13.44 -6.01 33.73
C VAL A 387 -13.35 -6.29 35.23
N GLN A 388 -14.46 -6.20 35.97
CA GLN A 388 -14.50 -6.53 37.39
C GLN A 388 -14.16 -8.01 37.63
N ARG A 389 -14.73 -8.93 36.84
CA ARG A 389 -14.41 -10.36 36.91
C ARG A 389 -12.94 -10.63 36.58
N ALA A 390 -12.39 -9.98 35.57
CA ALA A 390 -10.98 -10.11 35.21
C ALA A 390 -10.06 -9.61 36.33
N ARG A 391 -10.37 -8.44 36.91
CA ARG A 391 -9.63 -7.87 38.05
C ARG A 391 -9.70 -8.79 39.28
N PHE A 392 -10.86 -9.37 39.55
CA PHE A 392 -11.04 -10.34 40.62
C PHE A 392 -10.15 -11.57 40.40
N ARG A 393 -10.15 -12.14 39.18
CA ARG A 393 -9.29 -13.29 38.84
C ARG A 393 -7.79 -12.98 39.01
N VAL A 394 -7.34 -11.79 38.60
CA VAL A 394 -5.94 -11.35 38.78
C VAL A 394 -5.58 -11.22 40.28
N LEU A 395 -6.48 -10.67 41.10
CA LEU A 395 -6.28 -10.56 42.54
C LEU A 395 -6.26 -11.94 43.22
N SER A 396 -7.17 -12.84 42.84
CA SER A 396 -7.18 -14.22 43.34
C SER A 396 -5.89 -14.96 43.01
N ALA A 397 -5.35 -14.78 41.80
CA ALA A 397 -4.07 -15.36 41.40
C ALA A 397 -2.89 -14.81 42.21
N ARG A 398 -2.87 -13.50 42.52
CA ARG A 398 -1.85 -12.89 43.39
C ARG A 398 -1.93 -13.40 44.83
N TRP A 399 -3.13 -13.58 45.38
CA TRP A 399 -3.31 -14.13 46.73
C TRP A 399 -2.81 -15.58 46.84
N LYS A 400 -3.15 -16.44 45.88
CA LYS A 400 -2.61 -17.81 45.84
C LYS A 400 -1.08 -17.84 45.79
N ARG A 401 -0.46 -16.91 45.05
CA ARG A 401 1.02 -16.84 44.94
C ARG A 401 1.68 -16.41 46.25
N LYS A 402 1.03 -15.56 47.06
CA LYS A 402 1.56 -15.15 48.39
C LYS A 402 1.39 -16.22 49.46
N GLY A 403 0.30 -17.00 49.44
CA GLY A 403 0.06 -18.07 50.42
C GLY A 403 1.06 -19.24 50.32
N VAL A 404 1.61 -19.50 49.12
CA VAL A 404 2.61 -20.57 48.91
C VAL A 404 3.98 -20.22 49.51
N SER A 405 4.33 -18.93 49.65
CA SER A 405 5.60 -18.52 50.27
C SER A 405 5.64 -18.64 51.79
N GLN A 406 4.51 -18.81 52.49
CA GLN A 406 4.49 -18.94 53.95
C GLN A 406 4.64 -20.38 54.47
N HIS A 407 4.64 -21.39 53.59
CA HIS A 407 4.86 -22.79 53.96
C HIS A 407 6.27 -23.32 53.62
N LEU A 408 7.19 -22.43 53.23
CA LEU A 408 8.56 -22.75 52.83
C LEU A 408 9.63 -22.11 53.73
N CYS A 409 9.27 -21.70 54.95
CA CYS A 409 10.19 -21.34 56.02
C CYS A 409 10.01 -22.24 57.22
#